data_AF-A0A0F9NV26-F1
#
_entry.id   AF-A0A0F9NV26-F1
#
_cell.length_a   1.000
_cell.length_b   1.000
_cell.length_c   1.000
_cell.angle_alpha   90.00
_cell.angle_beta   90.00
_cell.angle_gamma   90.00
#
_symmetry.space_group_name_H-M   'P 1'
#
loop_
_entity.id
_entity.type
_entity.pdbx_description
1 polymer ?
#
loop_
_entity_poly.entity_id
_entity_poly.type
_entity_poly.pdbx_seq_one_letter_code
_entity_poly.pdbx_strand_id
1 'polypeptide(L)'
;MATSGSYNFDVTALDILTEALELIGVLGIGESIDASESESDLRTLNLMLKSWQSKVGIWLNKEVSLFFEVGKFKYSIGPTGDHCAANAVKTEVATAASSGAASLVIDSTTGMNDTFDRDGIFEAATPSGTAITMGGDLVTNGITTLSGQRKILFFAVADETGRTFSVEGRDSSGNAVTENITGPGLGLTVYSANEYRTITSITVDAGTAGNIEIG
;
A
#
# COMPACT_ATOMS: atom_id res chain seq x y z
N MET A 1 -12.10 -1.29 38.97
CA MET A 1 -13.32 -0.50 38.71
C MET A 1 -13.72 -0.83 37.28
N ALA A 2 -14.77 -1.64 37.08
CA ALA A 2 -15.23 -2.02 35.75
C ALA A 2 -15.83 -0.78 35.07
N THR A 3 -15.29 -0.37 33.92
CA THR A 3 -15.83 0.72 33.13
C THR A 3 -17.15 0.28 32.48
N SER A 4 -18.18 1.13 32.56
CA SER A 4 -19.41 0.98 31.78
C SER A 4 -19.07 0.88 30.29
N GLY A 5 -19.61 -0.13 29.60
CA GLY A 5 -19.34 -0.42 28.18
C GLY A 5 -18.67 -1.76 27.91
N SER A 6 -18.33 -2.54 28.96
CA SER A 6 -17.93 -3.93 28.80
C SER A 6 -19.17 -4.80 28.57
N TYR A 7 -19.32 -5.31 27.34
CA TYR A 7 -20.27 -6.36 26.99
C TYR A 7 -19.57 -7.71 26.84
N ASN A 8 -18.41 -7.88 27.50
CA ASN A 8 -17.73 -9.16 27.53
C ASN A 8 -18.56 -10.11 28.39
N PHE A 9 -19.35 -10.94 27.72
CA PHE A 9 -19.91 -12.12 28.34
C PHE A 9 -18.76 -13.09 28.56
N ASP A 10 -18.24 -13.17 29.79
CA ASP A 10 -17.21 -14.14 30.20
C ASP A 10 -17.80 -15.57 30.28
N VAL A 11 -18.65 -15.92 29.32
CA VAL A 11 -19.35 -17.19 29.19
C VAL A 11 -18.66 -17.96 28.07
N THR A 12 -18.19 -19.17 28.35
CA THR A 12 -17.57 -20.00 27.33
C THR A 12 -18.62 -20.61 26.41
N ALA A 13 -18.22 -21.07 25.23
CA ALA A 13 -19.12 -21.80 24.35
C ALA A 13 -19.67 -23.08 25.01
N LEU A 14 -18.92 -23.68 25.93
CA LEU A 14 -19.36 -24.86 26.66
C LEU A 14 -20.46 -24.52 27.68
N ASP A 15 -20.32 -23.41 28.41
CA ASP A 15 -21.35 -22.96 29.37
C ASP A 15 -22.69 -22.69 28.66
N ILE A 16 -22.65 -22.10 27.46
CA ILE A 16 -23.86 -21.87 26.64
C ILE A 16 -24.53 -23.19 26.24
N LEU A 17 -23.74 -24.21 25.91
CA LEU A 17 -24.27 -25.52 25.52
C LEU A 17 -24.84 -26.28 26.72
N THR A 18 -24.15 -26.25 27.88
CA THR A 18 -24.64 -26.86 29.12
C THR A 18 -25.98 -26.27 29.52
N GLU A 19 -26.11 -24.95 29.59
CA GLU A 19 -27.39 -24.27 29.90
C GLU A 19 -28.49 -24.62 28.88
N ALA A 20 -28.15 -24.70 27.58
CA ALA A 20 -29.12 -25.06 26.55
C ALA A 20 -29.62 -26.51 26.69
N LEU A 21 -28.73 -27.46 27.04
CA LEU A 21 -29.07 -28.86 27.25
C LEU A 21 -29.86 -29.10 28.54
N GLU A 22 -29.53 -28.37 29.61
CA GLU A 22 -30.29 -28.37 30.86
C GLU A 22 -31.71 -27.83 30.62
N LEU A 23 -31.85 -26.74 29.84
CA LEU A 23 -33.14 -26.12 29.55
C LEU A 23 -34.08 -27.02 28.73
N ILE A 24 -33.54 -27.81 27.79
CA ILE A 24 -34.34 -28.80 27.04
C ILE A 24 -34.52 -30.13 27.79
N GLY A 25 -33.95 -30.26 28.99
CA GLY A 25 -34.07 -31.43 29.86
C GLY A 25 -33.33 -32.67 29.37
N VAL A 26 -32.33 -32.51 28.48
CA VAL A 26 -31.46 -33.60 28.01
C VAL A 26 -30.33 -33.85 29.01
N LEU A 27 -29.88 -32.80 29.71
CA LEU A 27 -28.86 -32.86 30.74
C LEU A 27 -29.47 -32.53 32.11
N GLY A 28 -29.13 -33.29 33.14
CA GLY A 28 -29.48 -32.99 34.52
C GLY A 28 -28.55 -31.95 35.16
N ILE A 29 -29.02 -31.28 36.21
CA ILE A 29 -28.22 -30.28 36.93
C ILE A 29 -26.89 -30.88 37.42
N GLY A 30 -25.77 -30.30 36.98
CA GLY A 30 -24.43 -30.70 37.39
C GLY A 30 -23.84 -31.91 36.65
N GLU A 31 -24.50 -32.41 35.60
CA GLU A 31 -23.93 -33.40 34.69
C GLU A 31 -23.01 -32.72 33.66
N SER A 32 -22.04 -33.47 33.14
CA SER A 32 -21.08 -32.97 32.13
C SER A 32 -21.36 -33.55 30.76
N ILE A 33 -21.23 -32.73 29.72
CA ILE A 33 -21.36 -33.16 28.31
C ILE A 33 -20.12 -33.98 27.91
N ASP A 34 -20.33 -35.09 27.21
CA ASP A 34 -19.23 -35.89 26.66
C ASP A 34 -18.57 -35.19 25.45
N ALA A 35 -17.28 -35.46 25.20
CA ALA A 35 -16.50 -34.77 24.17
C ALA A 35 -17.14 -34.86 22.76
N SER A 36 -17.65 -36.03 22.37
CA SER A 36 -18.30 -36.22 21.07
C SER A 36 -19.64 -35.48 20.92
N GLU A 37 -20.37 -35.30 22.02
CA GLU A 37 -21.63 -34.55 22.03
C GLU A 37 -21.33 -33.05 21.91
N SER A 38 -20.34 -32.56 22.67
CA SER A 38 -19.90 -31.17 22.59
C SER A 38 -19.41 -30.77 21.19
N GLU A 39 -18.75 -31.68 20.45
CA GLU A 39 -18.34 -31.44 19.06
C GLU A 39 -19.54 -31.30 18.10
N SER A 40 -20.58 -32.09 18.31
CA SER A 40 -21.81 -32.03 17.51
C SER A 40 -22.61 -30.77 17.83
N ASP A 41 -22.72 -30.42 19.11
CA ASP A 41 -23.46 -29.26 19.57
C ASP A 41 -22.77 -27.95 19.17
N LEU A 42 -21.43 -27.89 19.25
CA LEU A 42 -20.65 -26.76 18.73
C LEU A 42 -20.83 -26.58 17.22
N ARG A 43 -20.95 -27.66 16.46
CA ARG A 43 -21.24 -27.58 15.01
C ARG A 43 -22.61 -26.95 14.78
N THR A 44 -23.61 -27.36 15.55
CA THR A 44 -24.98 -26.82 15.47
C THR A 44 -25.02 -25.36 15.88
N LEU A 45 -24.37 -24.99 16.98
CA LEU A 45 -24.25 -23.60 17.43
C LEU A 45 -23.57 -22.73 16.35
N ASN A 46 -22.49 -23.21 15.73
CA ASN A 46 -21.84 -22.50 14.63
C ASN A 46 -22.74 -22.33 13.40
N LEU A 47 -23.59 -23.31 13.08
CA LEU A 47 -24.58 -23.17 12.01
C LEU A 47 -25.64 -22.12 12.36
N MET A 48 -26.12 -22.09 13.61
CA MET A 48 -27.05 -21.06 14.07
C MET A 48 -26.43 -19.67 13.96
N LEU A 49 -25.22 -19.48 14.47
CA LEU A 49 -24.49 -18.22 14.40
C LEU A 49 -24.31 -17.75 12.95
N LYS A 50 -23.90 -18.65 12.03
CA LYS A 50 -23.79 -18.31 10.60
C LYS A 50 -25.14 -17.93 9.99
N SER A 51 -26.23 -18.61 10.37
CA SER A 51 -27.57 -18.27 9.90
C SER A 51 -28.02 -16.88 10.38
N TRP A 52 -27.69 -16.53 11.64
CA TRP A 52 -28.02 -15.23 12.22
C TRP A 52 -27.17 -14.11 11.62
N GLN A 53 -25.86 -14.33 11.48
CA GLN A 53 -24.97 -13.38 10.81
C GLN A 53 -25.38 -13.11 9.36
N SER A 54 -25.88 -14.13 8.66
CA SER A 54 -26.44 -13.98 7.31
C SER A 54 -27.72 -13.13 7.30
N LYS A 55 -28.65 -13.37 8.24
CA LYS A 55 -29.89 -12.58 8.37
C LYS A 55 -29.64 -11.11 8.71
N VAL A 56 -28.64 -10.83 9.55
CA VAL A 56 -28.26 -9.45 9.93
C VAL A 56 -27.35 -8.80 8.87
N GLY A 57 -26.83 -9.58 7.92
CA GLY A 57 -26.02 -9.06 6.81
C GLY A 57 -24.69 -8.47 7.26
N ILE A 58 -24.12 -8.92 8.38
CA ILE A 58 -22.87 -8.35 8.93
C ILE A 58 -21.74 -8.43 7.89
N TRP A 59 -21.72 -9.49 7.09
CA TRP A 59 -20.75 -9.71 6.00
C TRP A 59 -21.07 -8.95 4.70
N LEU A 60 -22.25 -8.35 4.60
CA LEU A 60 -22.68 -7.57 3.42
C LEU A 60 -22.37 -6.07 3.58
N ASN A 61 -22.09 -5.63 4.81
CA ASN A 61 -21.78 -4.24 5.10
C ASN A 61 -20.28 -3.98 4.95
N LYS A 62 -19.94 -2.88 4.26
CA LYS A 62 -18.58 -2.37 4.20
C LYS A 62 -18.59 -0.92 4.65
N GLU A 63 -17.73 -0.61 5.61
CA GLU A 63 -17.54 0.76 6.07
C GLU A 63 -16.55 1.49 5.15
N VAL A 64 -16.91 2.72 4.76
CA VAL A 64 -16.09 3.61 3.95
C VAL A 64 -16.22 5.03 4.48
N SER A 65 -15.12 5.77 4.42
CA SER A 65 -15.09 7.20 4.72
C SER A 65 -15.41 8.00 3.46
N LEU A 66 -16.36 8.91 3.55
CA LEU A 66 -16.69 9.88 2.51
C LEU A 66 -16.20 11.27 2.95
N PHE A 67 -15.49 11.97 2.08
CA PHE A 67 -14.99 13.31 2.36
C PHE A 67 -15.95 14.36 1.82
N PHE A 68 -16.39 15.28 2.69
CA PHE A 68 -17.28 16.36 2.27
C PHE A 68 -16.51 17.45 1.51
N GLU A 69 -17.14 17.92 0.44
CA GLU A 69 -16.66 18.95 -0.47
C GLU A 69 -17.59 20.16 -0.31
N VAL A 70 -17.02 21.35 -0.22
CA VAL A 70 -17.79 22.58 -0.08
C VAL A 70 -18.68 22.77 -1.32
N GLY A 71 -19.99 22.94 -1.10
CA GLY A 71 -20.96 23.19 -2.18
C GLY A 71 -21.53 21.95 -2.87
N LYS A 72 -21.12 20.73 -2.47
CA LYS A 72 -21.65 19.47 -3.00
C LYS A 72 -22.70 18.89 -2.06
N PHE A 73 -23.90 18.64 -2.60
CA PHE A 73 -25.06 18.18 -1.80
C PHE A 73 -25.47 16.73 -2.07
N LYS A 74 -24.81 16.06 -3.03
CA LYS A 74 -25.08 14.68 -3.42
C LYS A 74 -23.77 13.99 -3.75
N TYR A 75 -23.68 12.74 -3.34
CA TYR A 75 -22.53 11.88 -3.62
C TYR A 75 -22.99 10.57 -4.24
N SER A 76 -22.25 10.10 -5.24
CA SER A 76 -22.40 8.77 -5.81
C SER A 76 -21.37 7.84 -5.17
N ILE A 77 -21.78 6.67 -4.69
CA ILE A 77 -20.86 5.68 -4.10
C ILE A 77 -20.76 4.49 -5.06
N GLY A 78 -19.54 4.12 -5.44
CA GLY A 78 -19.28 3.00 -6.33
C GLY A 78 -17.92 3.09 -7.04
N PRO A 79 -17.56 2.11 -7.89
CA PRO A 79 -16.26 2.07 -8.58
C PRO A 79 -15.99 3.28 -9.49
N THR A 80 -17.05 3.94 -9.93
CA THR A 80 -17.01 5.16 -10.76
C THR A 80 -17.72 6.34 -10.06
N GLY A 81 -17.97 6.22 -8.76
CA GLY A 81 -18.59 7.27 -7.94
C GLY A 81 -17.59 8.30 -7.45
N ASP A 82 -18.02 9.12 -6.50
CA ASP A 82 -17.17 10.07 -5.80
C ASP A 82 -16.14 9.36 -4.92
N HIS A 83 -15.05 10.07 -4.60
CA HIS A 83 -13.94 9.51 -3.85
C HIS A 83 -14.33 9.23 -2.39
N CYS A 84 -14.62 7.96 -2.11
CA CYS A 84 -14.70 7.39 -0.77
C CYS A 84 -13.59 6.36 -0.56
N ALA A 85 -13.07 6.24 0.66
CA ALA A 85 -11.97 5.33 0.99
C ALA A 85 -12.39 4.34 2.08
N ALA A 86 -12.13 3.05 1.87
CA ALA A 86 -12.29 2.04 2.92
C ALA A 86 -11.30 2.25 4.07
N ASN A 87 -10.07 2.67 3.72
CA ASN A 87 -9.01 3.02 4.67
C ASN A 87 -8.56 4.45 4.36
N ALA A 88 -9.22 5.44 4.96
CA ALA A 88 -8.78 6.82 4.85
C ALA A 88 -7.46 7.01 5.60
N VAL A 89 -6.46 7.57 4.92
CA VAL A 89 -5.25 8.05 5.58
C VAL A 89 -5.38 9.55 5.76
N LYS A 90 -5.11 10.02 6.98
CA LYS A 90 -4.93 11.44 7.27
C LYS A 90 -3.49 11.68 7.67
N THR A 91 -3.02 12.89 7.45
CA THR A 91 -1.71 13.34 7.89
C THR A 91 -1.82 14.79 8.32
N GLU A 92 -0.92 15.22 9.18
CA GLU A 92 -0.80 16.59 9.66
C GLU A 92 0.67 17.00 9.68
N VAL A 93 0.96 18.24 10.04
CA VAL A 93 2.35 18.67 10.21
C VAL A 93 2.88 18.05 11.50
N ALA A 94 4.00 17.33 11.44
CA ALA A 94 4.59 16.66 12.60
C ALA A 94 4.97 17.64 13.72
N THR A 95 5.38 18.86 13.33
CA THR A 95 5.76 19.94 14.25
C THR A 95 5.42 21.28 13.63
N ALA A 96 5.05 22.30 14.44
CA ALA A 96 4.80 23.63 13.91
C ALA A 96 6.04 24.18 13.19
N ALA A 97 5.92 24.41 11.89
CA ALA A 97 7.00 25.02 11.11
C ALA A 97 7.19 26.49 11.48
N SER A 98 8.45 26.95 11.48
CA SER A 98 8.77 28.36 11.64
C SER A 98 8.29 29.18 10.45
N SER A 99 8.02 30.48 10.68
CA SER A 99 7.73 31.39 9.58
C SER A 99 8.90 31.42 8.58
N GLY A 100 8.62 31.15 7.31
CA GLY A 100 9.64 31.10 6.25
C GLY A 100 10.41 29.79 6.13
N ALA A 101 9.95 28.70 6.77
CA ALA A 101 10.55 27.38 6.57
C ALA A 101 10.48 26.97 5.09
N ALA A 102 11.61 26.47 4.55
CA ALA A 102 11.71 25.98 3.18
C ALA A 102 11.05 24.59 2.98
N SER A 103 10.78 23.87 4.07
CA SER A 103 10.11 22.57 4.06
C SER A 103 9.22 22.39 5.29
N LEU A 104 8.20 21.54 5.15
CA LEU A 104 7.27 21.14 6.21
C LEU A 104 7.46 19.65 6.45
N VAL A 105 7.66 19.26 7.72
CA VAL A 105 7.73 17.85 8.09
C VAL A 105 6.31 17.33 8.32
N ILE A 106 5.98 16.23 7.66
CA ILE A 106 4.67 15.59 7.72
C ILE A 106 4.69 14.46 8.76
N ASP A 107 3.61 14.31 9.53
CA ASP A 107 3.48 13.31 10.61
C ASP A 107 3.42 11.86 10.09
N SER A 108 2.86 11.67 8.90
CA SER A 108 2.85 10.37 8.22
C SER A 108 2.91 10.52 6.71
N THR A 109 3.78 9.74 6.07
CA THR A 109 3.85 9.54 4.61
C THR A 109 3.08 8.30 4.17
N THR A 110 2.32 7.67 5.06
CA THR A 110 1.54 6.46 4.72
C THR A 110 0.58 6.76 3.56
N GLY A 111 0.64 5.96 2.50
CA GLY A 111 -0.18 6.16 1.30
C GLY A 111 0.31 7.27 0.36
N MET A 112 1.36 8.03 0.74
CA MET A 112 2.12 8.87 -0.18
C MET A 112 3.20 8.00 -0.85
N ASN A 113 2.76 7.08 -1.71
CA ASN A 113 3.69 6.16 -2.35
C ASN A 113 4.38 6.88 -3.52
N ASP A 114 5.71 6.79 -3.59
CA ASP A 114 6.62 7.23 -4.67
C ASP A 114 6.34 6.62 -6.06
N THR A 115 5.20 5.96 -6.25
CA THR A 115 5.02 4.99 -7.33
C THR A 115 5.16 5.59 -8.74
N PHE A 116 5.12 6.92 -8.83
CA PHE A 116 5.47 7.74 -10.01
C PHE A 116 6.31 8.96 -9.60
N ASP A 117 7.35 8.72 -8.83
CA ASP A 117 8.41 9.69 -8.59
C ASP A 117 9.31 9.76 -9.85
N ARG A 118 9.42 10.94 -10.47
CA ARG A 118 10.15 11.11 -11.74
C ARG A 118 11.65 11.25 -11.51
N ASP A 119 12.04 11.66 -10.31
CA ASP A 119 13.39 11.93 -9.85
C ASP A 119 13.87 10.95 -8.75
N GLY A 120 13.07 9.92 -8.45
CA GLY A 120 13.37 8.95 -7.38
C GLY A 120 14.70 8.22 -7.50
N ILE A 121 15.32 8.13 -8.68
CA ILE A 121 16.64 7.52 -8.91
C ILE A 121 17.71 8.60 -9.14
N PHE A 122 17.39 9.63 -9.92
CA PHE A 122 18.31 10.70 -10.26
C PHE A 122 17.54 12.02 -10.35
N GLU A 123 17.91 12.96 -9.47
CA GLU A 123 17.40 14.32 -9.46
C GLU A 123 17.78 15.09 -10.73
N ALA A 124 17.00 16.12 -11.04
CA ALA A 124 17.15 16.93 -12.24
C ALA A 124 18.56 17.55 -12.37
N ALA A 125 19.41 16.94 -13.18
CA ALA A 125 20.76 17.41 -13.43
C ALA A 125 21.23 17.06 -14.84
N THR A 126 22.32 17.69 -15.28
CA THR A 126 22.93 17.47 -16.61
C THR A 126 24.18 16.61 -16.47
N PRO A 127 24.11 15.28 -16.68
CA PRO A 127 25.29 14.42 -16.72
C PRO A 127 26.34 14.93 -17.71
N SER A 128 27.52 15.31 -17.21
CA SER A 128 28.65 15.74 -18.04
C SER A 128 29.64 14.62 -18.33
N GLY A 129 29.54 13.50 -17.62
CA GLY A 129 30.36 12.30 -17.77
C GLY A 129 29.54 11.08 -18.17
N THR A 130 30.19 9.95 -18.41
CA THR A 130 29.53 8.71 -18.82
C THR A 130 28.83 7.98 -17.68
N ALA A 131 29.27 8.17 -16.43
CA ALA A 131 28.62 7.60 -15.26
C ALA A 131 27.61 8.59 -14.66
N ILE A 132 26.40 8.12 -14.39
CA ILE A 132 25.38 8.88 -13.66
C ILE A 132 25.48 8.50 -12.18
N THR A 133 25.77 9.49 -11.34
CA THR A 133 25.75 9.28 -9.88
C THR A 133 24.30 9.33 -9.43
N MET A 134 23.71 8.15 -9.20
CA MET A 134 22.35 8.03 -8.67
C MET A 134 22.28 8.69 -7.28
N GLY A 135 21.29 9.55 -7.08
CA GLY A 135 21.17 10.39 -5.89
C GLY A 135 19.75 10.78 -5.51
N GLY A 136 18.73 10.21 -6.16
CA GLY A 136 17.33 10.41 -5.79
C GLY A 136 16.94 9.66 -4.51
N ASP A 137 15.71 9.89 -4.05
CA ASP A 137 15.21 9.41 -2.75
C ASP A 137 15.17 7.87 -2.61
N LEU A 138 15.09 7.12 -3.71
CA LEU A 138 15.09 5.65 -3.71
C LEU A 138 16.50 5.04 -3.63
N VAL A 139 17.54 5.88 -3.66
CA VAL A 139 18.94 5.46 -3.68
C VAL A 139 19.48 5.39 -2.27
N THR A 140 19.95 4.21 -1.87
CA THR A 140 20.68 4.03 -0.61
C THR A 140 22.01 3.35 -0.91
N ASN A 141 23.12 3.95 -0.47
CA ASN A 141 24.49 3.45 -0.71
C ASN A 141 24.78 3.16 -2.20
N GLY A 142 24.26 3.99 -3.10
CA GLY A 142 24.48 3.84 -4.55
C GLY A 142 23.66 2.72 -5.21
N ILE A 143 22.66 2.17 -4.52
CA ILE A 143 21.73 1.18 -5.07
C ILE A 143 20.32 1.71 -4.93
N THR A 144 19.56 1.69 -6.03
CA THR A 144 18.13 1.97 -6.01
C THR A 144 17.37 0.70 -5.65
N THR A 145 16.44 0.77 -4.71
CA THR A 145 15.52 -0.36 -4.41
C THR A 145 14.07 0.04 -4.63
N LEU A 146 13.41 -0.64 -5.57
CA LEU A 146 12.03 -0.35 -5.93
C LEU A 146 11.06 -1.17 -5.04
N SER A 147 9.91 -0.57 -4.70
CA SER A 147 8.89 -1.22 -3.84
C SER A 147 8.28 -2.48 -4.47
N GLY A 148 8.27 -2.54 -5.80
CA GLY A 148 7.88 -3.67 -6.65
C GLY A 148 8.91 -3.86 -7.77
N GLN A 149 8.92 -5.03 -8.43
CA GLN A 149 9.59 -5.13 -9.73
C GLN A 149 8.76 -4.32 -10.74
N ARG A 150 9.40 -3.33 -11.40
CA ARG A 150 8.72 -2.40 -12.32
C ARG A 150 9.70 -1.79 -13.32
N LYS A 151 9.16 -1.16 -14.35
CA LYS A 151 9.93 -0.35 -15.30
C LYS A 151 10.42 0.93 -14.65
N ILE A 152 11.53 1.46 -15.16
CA ILE A 152 12.01 2.79 -14.84
C ILE A 152 11.75 3.72 -16.03
N LEU A 153 11.75 5.02 -15.76
CA LEU A 153 11.54 6.07 -16.74
C LEU A 153 12.75 7.00 -16.82
N PHE A 154 12.88 7.64 -17.97
CA PHE A 154 13.85 8.69 -18.24
C PHE A 154 13.07 9.87 -18.78
N PHE A 155 13.14 11.02 -18.12
CA PHE A 155 12.58 12.27 -18.61
C PHE A 155 13.72 13.23 -18.98
N ALA A 156 13.58 13.93 -20.11
CA ALA A 156 14.56 14.89 -20.57
C ALA A 156 13.93 16.25 -20.85
N VAL A 157 14.57 17.32 -20.36
CA VAL A 157 14.18 18.71 -20.68
C VAL A 157 14.67 19.12 -22.07
N ALA A 158 15.76 18.52 -22.54
CA ALA A 158 16.30 18.70 -23.89
C ALA A 158 16.10 17.43 -24.75
N ASP A 159 16.43 17.50 -26.03
CA ASP A 159 16.42 16.33 -26.92
C ASP A 159 17.67 15.47 -26.69
N GLU A 160 17.47 14.26 -26.18
CA GLU A 160 18.51 13.26 -25.94
C GLU A 160 18.31 12.01 -26.81
N THR A 161 17.55 12.09 -27.91
CA THR A 161 17.33 10.94 -28.81
C THR A 161 18.62 10.41 -29.46
N GLY A 162 19.70 11.20 -29.44
CA GLY A 162 21.05 10.78 -29.84
C GLY A 162 21.90 10.17 -28.72
N ARG A 163 21.37 9.99 -27.51
CA ARG A 163 22.04 9.39 -26.35
C ARG A 163 21.55 7.97 -26.11
N THR A 164 22.43 7.16 -25.53
CA THR A 164 22.13 5.81 -25.09
C THR A 164 22.43 5.68 -23.61
N PHE A 165 21.41 5.33 -22.83
CA PHE A 165 21.52 5.04 -21.41
C PHE A 165 21.68 3.54 -21.22
N SER A 166 22.74 3.10 -20.54
CA SER A 166 22.95 1.71 -20.17
C SER A 166 22.63 1.52 -18.69
N VAL A 167 21.68 0.63 -18.41
CA VAL A 167 21.15 0.35 -17.07
C VAL A 167 21.53 -1.06 -16.67
N GLU A 168 22.07 -1.21 -15.46
CA GLU A 168 22.34 -2.50 -14.83
C GLU A 168 21.61 -2.60 -13.50
N GLY A 169 20.95 -3.74 -13.28
CA GLY A 169 20.19 -4.00 -12.07
C GLY A 169 19.87 -5.47 -11.87
N ARG A 170 18.87 -5.75 -11.02
CA ARG A 170 18.38 -7.11 -10.75
C ARG A 170 16.87 -7.18 -10.72
N ASP A 171 16.31 -8.33 -11.10
CA ASP A 171 14.90 -8.67 -10.95
C ASP A 171 14.54 -9.04 -9.49
N SER A 172 13.26 -9.34 -9.20
CA SER A 172 12.80 -9.74 -7.86
C SER A 172 13.36 -11.07 -7.37
N SER A 173 13.91 -11.87 -8.27
CA SER A 173 14.56 -13.15 -7.98
C SER A 173 16.08 -13.01 -7.78
N GLY A 174 16.62 -11.81 -7.98
CA GLY A 174 18.04 -11.49 -7.86
C GLY A 174 18.86 -11.73 -9.13
N ASN A 175 18.25 -12.10 -10.26
CA ASN A 175 18.96 -12.27 -11.53
C ASN A 175 19.37 -10.92 -12.10
N ALA A 176 20.54 -10.85 -12.74
CA ALA A 176 21.00 -9.62 -13.38
C ALA A 176 20.14 -9.27 -14.60
N VAL A 177 19.78 -8.00 -14.71
CA VAL A 177 19.03 -7.42 -15.83
C VAL A 177 19.83 -6.23 -16.35
N THR A 178 20.04 -6.17 -17.66
CA THR A 178 20.76 -5.09 -18.32
C THR A 178 20.00 -4.61 -19.55
N GLU A 179 19.99 -3.30 -19.79
CA GLU A 179 19.30 -2.71 -20.95
C GLU A 179 20.04 -1.47 -21.48
N ASN A 180 20.00 -1.28 -22.79
CA ASN A 180 20.38 -0.03 -23.46
C ASN A 180 19.11 0.68 -23.95
N ILE A 181 18.91 1.91 -23.49
CA ILE A 181 17.70 2.71 -23.72
C ILE A 181 18.09 3.95 -24.51
N THR A 182 17.44 4.18 -25.64
CA THR A 182 17.59 5.44 -26.38
C THR A 182 16.97 6.58 -25.59
N GLY A 183 17.69 7.69 -25.47
CA GLY A 183 17.26 8.83 -24.67
C GLY A 183 15.96 9.48 -25.16
N PRO A 184 15.26 10.23 -24.29
CA PRO A 184 14.00 10.86 -24.64
C PRO A 184 14.18 12.05 -25.59
N GLY A 185 13.13 12.37 -26.37
CA GLY A 185 13.04 13.64 -27.07
C GLY A 185 12.75 14.82 -26.13
N LEU A 186 12.80 16.03 -26.68
CA LEU A 186 12.56 17.26 -25.91
C LEU A 186 11.24 17.23 -25.13
N GLY A 187 11.33 17.30 -23.81
CA GLY A 187 10.17 17.31 -22.90
C GLY A 187 9.39 15.99 -22.85
N LEU A 188 9.99 14.90 -23.32
CA LEU A 188 9.34 13.58 -23.37
C LEU A 188 9.92 12.63 -22.33
N THR A 189 9.20 11.53 -22.12
CA THR A 189 9.59 10.41 -21.28
C THR A 189 9.76 9.15 -22.11
N VAL A 190 10.82 8.40 -21.86
CA VAL A 190 11.02 7.04 -22.35
C VAL A 190 11.04 6.09 -21.17
N TYR A 191 10.51 4.87 -21.37
CA TYR A 191 10.49 3.82 -20.36
C TYR A 191 11.43 2.69 -20.75
N SER A 192 11.98 2.00 -19.75
CA SER A 192 12.66 0.73 -19.97
C SER A 192 11.70 -0.31 -20.56
N ALA A 193 12.23 -1.21 -21.38
CA ALA A 193 11.53 -2.40 -21.83
C ALA A 193 11.47 -3.44 -20.71
N ASN A 194 12.57 -3.61 -19.99
CA ASN A 194 12.71 -4.55 -18.88
C ASN A 194 12.22 -3.95 -17.56
N GLU A 195 11.91 -4.83 -16.62
CA GLU A 195 11.56 -4.47 -15.26
C GLU A 195 12.70 -4.81 -14.29
N TYR A 196 12.81 -4.00 -13.25
CA TYR A 196 13.87 -4.07 -12.26
C TYR A 196 13.26 -4.07 -10.85
N ARG A 197 13.90 -4.78 -9.94
CA ARG A 197 13.70 -4.65 -8.48
C ARG A 197 14.75 -3.75 -7.85
N THR A 198 15.98 -3.84 -8.33
CA THR A 198 17.09 -2.96 -7.91
C THR A 198 17.86 -2.45 -9.11
N ILE A 199 18.38 -1.23 -9.03
CA ILE A 199 19.31 -0.66 -10.01
C ILE A 199 20.66 -0.43 -9.32
N THR A 200 21.72 -0.94 -9.92
CA THR A 200 23.08 -0.85 -9.40
C THR A 200 23.96 0.11 -10.20
N SER A 201 23.62 0.39 -11.46
CA SER A 201 24.37 1.33 -12.29
C SER A 201 23.50 1.90 -13.40
N ILE A 202 23.69 3.20 -13.68
CA ILE A 202 23.19 3.86 -14.88
C ILE A 202 24.36 4.66 -15.48
N THR A 203 24.55 4.50 -16.78
CA THR A 203 25.56 5.22 -17.56
C THR A 203 24.92 5.81 -18.80
N VAL A 204 25.53 6.85 -19.36
CA VAL A 204 25.17 7.45 -20.64
C VAL A 204 26.40 7.46 -21.55
N ASP A 205 26.20 7.23 -22.84
CA ASP A 205 27.28 7.13 -23.82
C ASP A 205 28.09 8.43 -24.00
N ALA A 206 27.47 9.59 -23.76
CA ALA A 206 28.15 10.87 -23.61
C ALA A 206 27.24 11.89 -22.89
N GLY A 207 27.80 13.01 -22.46
CA GLY A 207 27.07 14.00 -21.67
C GLY A 207 25.80 14.51 -22.35
N THR A 208 24.76 14.76 -21.55
CA THR A 208 23.44 15.17 -22.03
C THR A 208 23.42 16.65 -22.43
N ALA A 209 22.51 17.00 -23.33
CA ALA A 209 22.27 18.38 -23.76
C ALA A 209 21.49 19.21 -22.72
N GLY A 210 20.70 18.57 -21.85
CA GLY A 210 19.97 19.21 -20.77
C GLY A 210 19.75 18.31 -19.56
N ASN A 211 18.91 18.80 -18.64
CA ASN A 211 18.60 18.07 -17.42
C ASN A 211 17.87 16.76 -17.75
N ILE A 212 18.26 15.71 -17.02
CA ILE A 212 17.63 14.41 -16.99
C ILE A 212 17.10 14.14 -15.58
N GLU A 213 15.95 13.51 -15.51
CA GLU A 213 15.39 12.92 -14.29
C GLU A 213 15.12 11.43 -14.56
N ILE A 214 15.37 10.59 -13.56
CA ILE A 214 15.18 9.13 -13.65
C ILE A 214 14.40 8.67 -12.43
N GLY A 215 13.41 7.80 -12.64
CA GLY A 215 12.50 7.27 -11.63
C GLY A 215 12.12 5.82 -11.86
#